data_AF-A0A9E6RAI5-F1
#
_entry.id   AF-A0A9E6RAI5-F1
#
_cell.length_a   1.000
_cell.length_b   1.000
_cell.length_c   1.000
_cell.angle_alpha   90.00
_cell.angle_beta   90.00
_cell.angle_gamma   90.00
#
_symmetry.space_group_name_H-M   'P 1'
#
loop_
_entity.id
_entity.type
_entity.pdbx_description
1 polymer ?
#
loop_
_entity_poly.entity_id
_entity_poly.type
_entity_poly.pdbx_seq_one_letter_code
_entity_poly.pdbx_strand_id
1 'polypeptide(L)'
;MTHVHMRSLSAALVGASLMAAPSAFAQSRATTVVPAEKGRVTGEMTIDYASRSERSSSGVDTYELKKLTVADLFIMREARFGGQPGERMTYSIKFDVFNPANPGQVATDVAILRGDLPIDKRGRYLPADGNLRIDVVKGQQTSSRYGGVLQGRRVTKWWDVAERLRAAKTDAEKIYSRVVEGKTVSITVKNPDPLGFESLALAAGPFSYLTAVKVNGNLDYDYELGNWLTDANGLNFYYTIADRPYTDRVTGSIRYVEEEGRFADPTGQMREYTGYYDYNLRWNEQATSQDASFFPSAGGQSDPDAFFASNDQTKPGVYGRVYYKDSEDYCKKVKNDKGEDECVGPTRSEVVYDLKAVGLNYQQLAAWFKMEPLALGPLTDE
;
A
#
# COMPACT_ATOMS: atom_id res chain seq x y z
N MET A 1 1.57 -75.38 46.61
CA MET A 1 0.59 -74.43 46.03
C MET A 1 1.14 -73.02 46.18
N THR A 2 1.17 -72.30 45.07
CA THR A 2 1.20 -70.82 44.89
C THR A 2 2.40 -70.02 45.40
N HIS A 3 3.26 -69.69 44.43
CA HIS A 3 4.15 -68.51 44.34
C HIS A 3 3.40 -67.18 44.47
N VAL A 4 4.07 -66.11 44.95
CA VAL A 4 4.13 -64.80 44.27
C VAL A 4 5.45 -64.09 44.61
N HIS A 5 6.27 -63.85 43.57
CA HIS A 5 7.34 -62.85 43.54
C HIS A 5 6.74 -61.48 43.19
N MET A 6 7.16 -60.41 43.87
CA MET A 6 6.92 -59.04 43.41
C MET A 6 8.28 -58.34 43.22
N ARG A 7 8.71 -58.27 41.96
CA ARG A 7 9.85 -57.46 41.51
C ARG A 7 9.32 -56.10 41.07
N SER A 8 9.77 -55.03 41.70
CA SER A 8 9.50 -53.66 41.27
C SER A 8 10.53 -53.27 40.20
N LEU A 9 10.08 -53.08 38.96
CA LEU A 9 10.86 -52.47 37.88
C LEU A 9 10.79 -50.94 38.02
N SER A 10 11.94 -50.31 38.24
CA SER A 10 12.13 -48.88 37.99
C SER A 10 12.37 -48.66 36.50
N ALA A 11 11.37 -48.12 35.79
CA ALA A 11 11.54 -47.63 34.44
C ALA A 11 12.05 -46.18 34.48
N ALA A 12 13.29 -45.97 34.05
CA ALA A 12 13.85 -44.65 33.82
C ALA A 12 13.25 -44.04 32.55
N LEU A 13 12.55 -42.91 32.69
CA LEU A 13 12.14 -42.06 31.58
C LEU A 13 13.39 -41.38 30.99
N VAL A 14 13.77 -41.77 29.78
CA VAL A 14 14.66 -40.96 28.93
C VAL A 14 13.76 -40.01 28.12
N GLY A 15 13.56 -38.80 28.65
CA GLY A 15 12.95 -37.69 27.92
C GLY A 15 13.99 -37.05 27.02
N ALA A 16 14.08 -37.49 25.76
CA ALA A 16 14.86 -36.80 24.74
C ALA A 16 14.00 -35.69 24.11
N SER A 17 14.30 -34.47 24.50
CA SER A 17 13.82 -33.21 23.92
C SER A 17 14.30 -33.06 22.47
N LEU A 18 13.38 -33.16 21.51
CA LEU A 18 13.62 -32.80 20.10
C LEU A 18 12.46 -31.96 19.58
N MET A 19 12.31 -30.71 20.04
CA MET A 19 11.54 -29.68 19.34
C MET A 19 12.10 -28.29 19.63
N ALA A 20 13.16 -27.92 18.92
CA ALA A 20 13.64 -26.54 18.82
C ALA A 20 14.33 -26.33 17.47
N ALA A 21 13.56 -26.27 16.38
CA ALA A 21 14.05 -25.84 15.08
C ALA A 21 13.08 -24.99 14.21
N PRO A 22 12.12 -24.18 14.74
CA PRO A 22 11.37 -23.26 13.88
C PRO A 22 12.04 -21.89 13.66
N SER A 23 13.04 -21.48 14.46
CA SER A 23 13.55 -20.10 14.44
C SER A 23 14.46 -19.79 13.24
N ALA A 24 15.37 -20.69 12.86
CA ALA A 24 16.35 -20.42 11.79
C ALA A 24 15.71 -20.37 10.39
N PHE A 25 14.70 -21.20 10.12
CA PHE A 25 13.96 -21.19 8.85
C PHE A 25 13.02 -19.98 8.72
N ALA A 26 12.46 -19.50 9.83
CA ALA A 26 11.60 -18.31 9.84
C ALA A 26 12.42 -17.03 9.62
N GLN A 27 13.59 -16.91 10.26
CA GLN A 27 14.46 -15.75 10.12
C GLN A 27 14.94 -15.54 8.67
N SER A 28 15.28 -16.63 7.95
CA SER A 28 15.83 -16.50 6.60
C SER A 28 14.84 -15.89 5.62
N ARG A 29 13.56 -16.33 5.67
CA ARG A 29 12.58 -15.97 4.62
C ARG A 29 12.21 -14.50 4.61
N ALA A 30 12.10 -13.83 5.76
CA ALA A 30 11.76 -12.41 5.81
C ALA A 30 12.79 -11.54 5.06
N THR A 31 14.07 -11.88 5.20
CA THR A 31 15.20 -11.17 4.55
C THR A 31 15.55 -11.72 3.17
N THR A 32 14.96 -12.83 2.74
CA THR A 32 15.20 -13.40 1.41
C THR A 32 14.63 -12.47 0.34
N VAL A 33 15.45 -12.13 -0.64
CA VAL A 33 15.05 -11.40 -1.85
C VAL A 33 14.01 -12.22 -2.61
N VAL A 34 12.91 -11.58 -2.98
CA VAL A 34 11.87 -12.21 -3.80
C VAL A 34 12.48 -12.54 -5.16
N PRO A 35 12.43 -13.81 -5.62
CA PRO A 35 12.95 -14.19 -6.92
C PRO A 35 12.28 -13.39 -8.05
N ALA A 36 13.05 -13.01 -9.07
CA ALA A 36 12.58 -12.09 -10.12
C ALA A 36 11.36 -12.62 -10.89
N GLU A 37 11.31 -13.94 -11.10
CA GLU A 37 10.21 -14.64 -11.75
C GLU A 37 8.94 -14.72 -10.89
N LYS A 38 9.08 -14.51 -9.57
CA LYS A 38 7.98 -14.55 -8.60
C LYS A 38 7.56 -13.17 -8.11
N GLY A 39 8.34 -12.12 -8.37
CA GLY A 39 8.08 -10.76 -7.91
C GLY A 39 6.89 -10.06 -8.55
N ARG A 40 5.89 -10.77 -9.09
CA ARG A 40 4.70 -10.14 -9.68
C ARG A 40 3.68 -9.79 -8.60
N VAL A 41 3.06 -8.63 -8.73
CA VAL A 41 1.92 -8.23 -7.90
C VAL A 41 0.75 -7.91 -8.82
N THR A 42 -0.25 -8.78 -8.82
CA THR A 42 -1.32 -8.75 -9.81
C THR A 42 -2.68 -8.98 -9.19
N GLY A 43 -3.69 -8.27 -9.69
CA GLY A 43 -4.99 -8.31 -9.06
C GLY A 43 -6.05 -7.47 -9.73
N GLU A 44 -7.26 -7.57 -9.20
CA GLU A 44 -8.42 -6.84 -9.66
C GLU A 44 -9.20 -6.28 -8.49
N MET A 45 -9.66 -5.05 -8.66
CA MET A 45 -10.56 -4.37 -7.74
C MET A 45 -11.69 -3.71 -8.52
N THR A 46 -12.85 -3.61 -7.91
CA THR A 46 -13.94 -2.78 -8.40
C THR A 46 -14.24 -1.73 -7.35
N ILE A 47 -14.34 -0.48 -7.76
CA ILE A 47 -14.71 0.63 -6.90
C ILE A 47 -16.07 1.16 -7.36
N ASP A 48 -16.97 1.35 -6.41
CA ASP A 48 -18.28 1.97 -6.60
C ASP A 48 -18.32 3.25 -5.76
N TYR A 49 -18.32 4.39 -6.46
CA TYR A 49 -18.37 5.72 -5.85
C TYR A 49 -19.81 6.18 -5.67
N ALA A 50 -20.52 5.49 -4.78
CA ALA A 50 -21.90 5.84 -4.46
C ALA A 50 -22.00 7.29 -3.92
N SER A 51 -20.94 7.84 -3.33
CA SER A 51 -20.87 9.24 -2.91
C SER A 51 -20.94 10.21 -4.10
N ARG A 52 -20.40 9.83 -5.26
CA ARG A 52 -20.35 10.63 -6.51
C ARG A 52 -21.52 10.36 -7.46
N SER A 53 -22.35 9.34 -7.19
CA SER A 53 -23.49 8.99 -8.06
C SER A 53 -24.82 9.62 -7.63
N GLU A 54 -25.60 10.12 -8.59
CA GLU A 54 -26.98 10.58 -8.38
C GLU A 54 -27.96 9.44 -8.05
N ARG A 55 -27.58 8.18 -8.36
CA ARG A 55 -28.42 7.00 -8.11
C ARG A 55 -28.39 6.53 -6.66
N SER A 56 -27.35 6.88 -5.91
CA SER A 56 -27.14 6.37 -4.57
C SER A 56 -27.79 7.24 -3.51
N SER A 57 -28.51 6.60 -2.59
CA SER A 57 -29.01 7.22 -1.36
C SER A 57 -28.11 6.96 -0.14
N SER A 58 -27.12 6.05 -0.25
CA SER A 58 -26.24 5.71 0.88
C SER A 58 -25.09 6.71 1.04
N GLY A 59 -24.58 7.24 -0.08
CA GLY A 59 -23.36 8.06 -0.10
C GLY A 59 -22.10 7.32 0.38
N VAL A 60 -22.15 5.99 0.50
CA VAL A 60 -21.04 5.15 0.97
C VAL A 60 -20.32 4.56 -0.22
N ASP A 61 -19.04 4.89 -0.36
CA ASP A 61 -18.18 4.30 -1.38
C ASP A 61 -17.76 2.88 -0.97
N THR A 62 -17.72 1.98 -1.94
CA THR A 62 -17.34 0.59 -1.71
C THR A 62 -16.21 0.18 -2.62
N TYR A 63 -15.24 -0.50 -2.03
CA TYR A 63 -14.05 -0.98 -2.72
C TYR A 63 -14.03 -2.49 -2.53
N GLU A 64 -14.09 -3.23 -3.64
CA GLU A 64 -14.14 -4.68 -3.66
C GLU A 64 -12.87 -5.22 -4.31
N LEU A 65 -11.90 -5.64 -3.49
CA LEU A 65 -10.71 -6.35 -3.98
C LEU A 65 -11.09 -7.81 -4.22
N LYS A 66 -11.26 -8.19 -5.49
CA LYS A 66 -11.55 -9.58 -5.86
C LYS A 66 -10.39 -10.47 -5.47
N LYS A 67 -9.19 -10.07 -5.91
CA LYS A 67 -7.94 -10.78 -5.66
C LYS A 67 -6.77 -9.84 -5.91
N LEU A 68 -5.78 -9.82 -5.02
CA LEU A 68 -4.46 -9.22 -5.24
C LEU A 68 -3.40 -10.18 -4.75
N THR A 69 -2.70 -10.79 -5.70
CA THR A 69 -1.59 -11.72 -5.47
C THR A 69 -0.33 -10.90 -5.26
N VAL A 70 0.31 -11.02 -4.08
CA VAL A 70 1.57 -10.35 -3.78
C VAL A 70 2.69 -11.39 -3.83
N ALA A 71 3.37 -11.47 -4.98
CA ALA A 71 4.38 -12.48 -5.27
C ALA A 71 3.93 -13.91 -4.91
N ASP A 72 4.85 -14.77 -4.50
CA ASP A 72 4.56 -16.06 -3.87
C ASP A 72 4.48 -15.96 -2.33
N LEU A 73 3.96 -14.83 -1.84
CA LEU A 73 3.82 -14.56 -0.41
C LEU A 73 2.37 -14.79 0.06
N PHE A 74 1.46 -13.88 -0.27
CA PHE A 74 0.06 -13.95 0.11
C PHE A 74 -0.86 -13.43 -1.00
N ILE A 75 -2.14 -13.75 -0.88
CA ILE A 75 -3.21 -13.25 -1.75
C ILE A 75 -4.21 -12.52 -0.85
N MET A 76 -4.48 -11.25 -1.14
CA MET A 76 -5.56 -10.50 -0.52
C MET A 76 -6.85 -10.71 -1.31
N ARG A 77 -7.92 -11.17 -0.66
CA ARG A 77 -9.22 -11.46 -1.30
C ARG A 77 -10.38 -10.91 -0.49
N GLU A 78 -11.50 -10.77 -1.18
CA GLU A 78 -12.79 -10.41 -0.59
C GLU A 78 -12.68 -9.16 0.29
N ALA A 79 -11.80 -8.22 -0.10
CA ALA A 79 -11.65 -6.98 0.64
C ALA A 79 -12.93 -6.18 0.46
N ARG A 80 -13.60 -5.87 1.56
CA ARG A 80 -14.62 -4.83 1.58
C ARG A 80 -14.10 -3.69 2.40
N PHE A 81 -14.05 -2.54 1.75
CA PHE A 81 -13.86 -1.26 2.40
C PHE A 81 -15.14 -0.47 2.26
N GLY A 82 -15.64 0.05 3.36
CA GLY A 82 -16.87 0.81 3.39
C GLY A 82 -16.86 1.76 4.57
N GLY A 83 -17.18 3.01 4.30
CA GLY A 83 -17.11 4.07 5.29
C GLY A 83 -17.78 5.32 4.75
N GLN A 84 -18.35 6.11 5.64
CA GLN A 84 -18.75 7.46 5.28
C GLN A 84 -17.46 8.32 5.29
N PRO A 85 -17.09 8.95 4.16
CA PRO A 85 -15.89 9.79 4.10
C PRO A 85 -15.88 10.81 5.24
N GLY A 86 -14.73 10.90 5.93
CA GLY A 86 -14.53 11.83 7.04
C GLY A 86 -15.06 11.37 8.41
N GLU A 87 -15.57 10.14 8.53
CA GLU A 87 -15.98 9.58 9.83
C GLU A 87 -15.22 8.31 10.21
N ARG A 88 -15.31 7.27 9.39
CA ARG A 88 -14.70 5.97 9.68
C ARG A 88 -14.57 5.13 8.43
N MET A 89 -13.56 4.27 8.42
CA MET A 89 -13.36 3.27 7.38
C MET A 89 -13.37 1.88 8.00
N THR A 90 -14.13 0.95 7.42
CA THR A 90 -14.18 -0.44 7.88
C THR A 90 -13.43 -1.33 6.92
N TYR A 91 -12.57 -2.19 7.44
CA TYR A 91 -11.76 -3.14 6.70
C TYR A 91 -12.22 -4.57 6.99
N SER A 92 -12.28 -5.38 5.95
CA SER A 92 -12.39 -6.83 6.03
C SER A 92 -11.73 -7.44 4.81
N ILE A 93 -10.46 -7.81 4.91
CA ILE A 93 -9.65 -8.42 3.84
C ILE A 93 -9.17 -9.79 4.29
N LYS A 94 -9.43 -10.82 3.50
CA LYS A 94 -8.91 -12.17 3.77
C LYS A 94 -7.53 -12.33 3.13
N PHE A 95 -6.66 -13.07 3.81
CA PHE A 95 -5.35 -13.48 3.32
C PHE A 95 -5.32 -14.98 3.08
N ASP A 96 -5.05 -15.38 1.86
CA ASP A 96 -4.49 -16.69 1.56
C ASP A 96 -2.97 -16.59 1.56
N VAL A 97 -2.29 -17.71 1.80
CA VAL A 97 -0.82 -17.75 1.82
C VAL A 97 -0.28 -18.88 0.97
N PHE A 98 0.80 -18.61 0.23
CA PHE A 98 1.52 -19.64 -0.49
C PHE A 98 2.39 -20.44 0.46
N ASN A 99 2.41 -21.77 0.31
CA ASN A 99 3.29 -22.62 1.09
C ASN A 99 4.76 -22.37 0.66
N PRO A 100 5.65 -21.89 1.55
CA PRO A 100 7.07 -21.69 1.24
C PRO A 100 7.76 -22.92 0.66
N ALA A 101 7.42 -24.09 1.19
CA ALA A 101 8.05 -25.36 0.81
C ALA A 101 7.47 -25.95 -0.47
N ASN A 102 6.26 -25.53 -0.84
CA ASN A 102 5.60 -25.96 -2.07
C ASN A 102 4.71 -24.83 -2.62
N PRO A 103 5.27 -23.91 -3.43
CA PRO A 103 4.54 -22.73 -3.92
C PRO A 103 3.30 -23.05 -4.79
N GLY A 104 3.14 -24.30 -5.25
CA GLY A 104 1.91 -24.75 -5.92
C GLY A 104 0.72 -24.95 -4.96
N GLN A 105 0.95 -24.92 -3.65
CA GLN A 105 -0.09 -25.06 -2.63
C GLN A 105 -0.41 -23.71 -1.99
N VAL A 106 -1.69 -23.36 -1.99
CA VAL A 106 -2.23 -22.16 -1.36
C VAL A 106 -3.12 -22.56 -0.20
N ALA A 107 -2.81 -22.07 1.00
CA ALA A 107 -3.68 -22.20 2.15
C ALA A 107 -4.65 -21.02 2.18
N THR A 108 -5.95 -21.29 2.08
CA THR A 108 -6.98 -20.25 2.02
C THR A 108 -7.37 -19.74 3.40
N ASP A 109 -7.82 -18.48 3.48
CA ASP A 109 -8.40 -17.86 4.67
C ASP A 109 -7.52 -18.07 5.94
N VAL A 110 -6.21 -17.86 5.80
CA VAL A 110 -5.25 -18.06 6.90
C VAL A 110 -5.24 -16.89 7.86
N ALA A 111 -5.43 -15.67 7.36
CA ALA A 111 -5.58 -14.48 8.19
C ALA A 111 -6.64 -13.52 7.64
N ILE A 112 -7.03 -12.54 8.46
CA ILE A 112 -8.00 -11.51 8.09
C ILE A 112 -7.52 -10.16 8.62
N LEU A 113 -7.33 -9.16 7.75
CA LEU A 113 -7.25 -7.75 8.15
C LEU A 113 -8.67 -7.28 8.40
N ARG A 114 -8.99 -6.92 9.63
CA ARG A 114 -10.32 -6.45 9.97
C ARG A 114 -10.30 -5.37 11.02
N GLY A 115 -11.35 -4.56 11.00
CA GLY A 115 -11.62 -3.56 12.00
C GLY A 115 -11.86 -2.19 11.39
N ASP A 116 -11.97 -1.21 12.26
CA ASP A 116 -12.27 0.16 11.92
C ASP A 116 -11.03 1.05 12.04
N LEU A 117 -10.98 2.04 11.15
CA LEU A 117 -10.03 3.13 11.13
C LEU A 117 -10.82 4.44 11.32
N PRO A 118 -10.92 4.93 12.56
CA PRO A 118 -11.57 6.20 12.86
C PRO A 118 -10.84 7.38 12.21
N ILE A 119 -11.61 8.39 11.81
CA ILE A 119 -11.12 9.66 11.27
C ILE A 119 -11.57 10.77 12.21
N ASP A 120 -10.64 11.61 12.67
CA ASP A 120 -11.00 12.76 13.49
C ASP A 120 -11.37 13.99 12.64
N LYS A 121 -11.90 15.02 13.29
CA LYS A 121 -12.32 16.28 12.65
C LYS A 121 -11.18 17.06 11.98
N ARG A 122 -9.92 16.66 12.18
CA ARG A 122 -8.72 17.27 11.59
C ARG A 122 -8.21 16.44 10.40
N GLY A 123 -8.92 15.38 10.00
CA GLY A 123 -8.49 14.46 8.93
C GLY A 123 -7.40 13.48 9.36
N ARG A 124 -7.20 13.27 10.67
CA ARG A 124 -6.28 12.25 11.16
C ARG A 124 -6.98 10.91 11.21
N TYR A 125 -6.37 9.93 10.58
CA TYR A 125 -6.72 8.54 10.70
C TYR A 125 -6.01 7.95 11.92
N LEU A 126 -6.79 7.36 12.81
CA LEU A 126 -6.33 6.94 14.14
C LEU A 126 -6.50 5.42 14.31
N PRO A 127 -5.63 4.59 13.69
CA PRO A 127 -5.76 3.13 13.79
C PRO A 127 -5.75 2.62 15.24
N ALA A 128 -5.04 3.33 16.13
CA ALA A 128 -4.95 3.00 17.55
C ALA A 128 -6.27 3.18 18.32
N ASP A 129 -7.13 4.10 17.87
CA ASP A 129 -8.43 4.37 18.50
C ASP A 129 -9.52 3.41 17.99
N GLY A 130 -9.28 2.79 16.83
CA GLY A 130 -10.11 1.73 16.28
C GLY A 130 -9.68 0.33 16.73
N ASN A 131 -10.19 -0.70 16.03
CA ASN A 131 -9.80 -2.09 16.26
C ASN A 131 -9.05 -2.74 15.09
N LEU A 132 -8.59 -1.95 14.12
CA LEU A 132 -7.88 -2.42 12.92
C LEU A 132 -6.68 -3.32 13.26
N ARG A 133 -6.72 -4.56 12.76
CA ARG A 133 -5.73 -5.59 13.06
C ARG A 133 -5.70 -6.70 12.02
N ILE A 134 -4.60 -7.44 11.95
CA ILE A 134 -4.51 -8.73 11.26
C ILE A 134 -4.68 -9.84 12.29
N ASP A 135 -5.69 -10.68 12.10
CA ASP A 135 -5.92 -11.89 12.89
C ASP A 135 -5.54 -13.12 12.06
N VAL A 136 -4.55 -13.89 12.50
CA VAL A 136 -4.24 -15.22 11.96
C VAL A 136 -5.26 -16.20 12.55
N VAL A 137 -6.07 -16.81 11.69
CA VAL A 137 -7.22 -17.64 12.08
C VAL A 137 -6.98 -19.13 11.87
N LYS A 138 -5.95 -19.52 11.10
CA LYS A 138 -5.53 -20.91 10.91
C LYS A 138 -4.09 -21.13 11.38
N GLY A 139 -3.81 -22.31 11.91
CA GLY A 139 -2.51 -22.62 12.51
C GLY A 139 -2.35 -21.97 13.89
N GLN A 140 -1.18 -21.39 14.16
CA GLN A 140 -0.94 -20.67 15.41
C GLN A 140 -1.67 -19.32 15.37
N GLN A 141 -2.85 -19.28 15.97
CA GLN A 141 -3.69 -18.09 15.98
C GLN A 141 -3.02 -16.96 16.75
N THR A 142 -2.94 -15.79 16.12
CA THR A 142 -2.33 -14.57 16.68
C THR A 142 -3.11 -13.36 16.19
N SER A 143 -2.97 -12.25 16.91
CA SER A 143 -3.60 -10.98 16.57
C SER A 143 -2.55 -9.87 16.65
N SER A 144 -2.44 -9.06 15.60
CA SER A 144 -1.51 -7.94 15.55
C SER A 144 -2.24 -6.67 15.11
N ARG A 145 -2.19 -5.63 15.95
CA ARG A 145 -2.92 -4.38 15.74
C ARG A 145 -2.14 -3.39 14.91
N TYR A 146 -2.87 -2.56 14.18
CA TYR A 146 -2.35 -1.30 13.67
C TYR A 146 -2.32 -0.26 14.79
N GLY A 147 -1.54 0.80 14.62
CA GLY A 147 -1.46 1.90 15.56
C GLY A 147 -0.75 3.11 14.96
N GLY A 148 -0.36 4.08 15.80
CA GLY A 148 0.20 5.34 15.33
C GLY A 148 -0.84 6.24 14.67
N VAL A 149 -0.39 7.17 13.83
CA VAL A 149 -1.26 8.15 13.17
C VAL A 149 -0.90 8.25 11.68
N LEU A 150 -1.94 8.37 10.85
CA LEU A 150 -1.83 8.80 9.47
C LEU A 150 -2.56 10.14 9.36
N GLN A 151 -1.86 11.18 8.93
CA GLN A 151 -2.33 12.55 8.84
C GLN A 151 -2.57 12.89 7.37
N GLY A 152 -3.82 12.87 6.92
CA GLY A 152 -4.19 13.53 5.65
C GLY A 152 -4.55 14.99 5.90
N ARG A 153 -4.89 15.78 4.86
CA ARG A 153 -5.61 17.04 5.09
C ARG A 153 -6.97 16.79 5.72
N ARG A 154 -7.54 17.84 6.32
CA ARG A 154 -8.89 17.78 6.91
C ARG A 154 -9.86 17.27 5.84
N VAL A 155 -10.55 16.16 6.10
CA VAL A 155 -11.57 15.64 5.20
C VAL A 155 -12.72 16.65 5.12
N THR A 156 -12.64 17.55 4.15
CA THR A 156 -13.80 18.30 3.65
C THR A 156 -14.59 17.34 2.77
N LYS A 157 -15.92 17.42 2.85
CA LYS A 157 -16.77 16.49 2.09
C LYS A 157 -16.54 16.72 0.60
N TRP A 158 -16.70 15.70 -0.25
CA TRP A 158 -16.32 15.79 -1.67
C TRP A 158 -17.08 16.90 -2.42
N TRP A 159 -18.24 17.37 -1.96
CA TRP A 159 -18.95 18.52 -2.54
C TRP A 159 -18.38 19.89 -2.16
N ASP A 160 -17.39 19.94 -1.26
CA ASP A 160 -16.64 21.14 -0.88
C ASP A 160 -15.37 21.29 -1.72
N VAL A 161 -15.34 20.83 -2.99
CA VAL A 161 -14.21 21.04 -3.93
C VAL A 161 -13.82 22.52 -4.00
N ALA A 162 -14.80 23.44 -3.93
CA ALA A 162 -14.56 24.87 -3.88
C ALA A 162 -13.89 25.34 -2.57
N GLU A 163 -14.13 24.66 -1.44
CA GLU A 163 -13.43 24.92 -0.17
C GLU A 163 -12.04 24.27 -0.18
N ARG A 164 -11.88 23.07 -0.77
CA ARG A 164 -10.57 22.43 -1.02
C ARG A 164 -9.68 23.30 -1.90
N LEU A 165 -10.18 23.80 -3.04
CA LEU A 165 -9.47 24.71 -3.92
C LEU A 165 -9.18 26.07 -3.25
N ARG A 166 -10.06 26.56 -2.36
CA ARG A 166 -9.81 27.81 -1.61
C ARG A 166 -8.85 27.64 -0.42
N ALA A 167 -8.84 26.48 0.24
CA ALA A 167 -7.95 26.15 1.35
C ALA A 167 -6.57 25.72 0.84
N ALA A 168 -6.50 25.04 -0.31
CA ALA A 168 -5.26 24.75 -1.02
C ALA A 168 -4.62 26.02 -1.59
N LYS A 169 -5.38 27.09 -1.86
CA LYS A 169 -4.89 28.39 -2.37
C LYS A 169 -3.98 29.19 -1.42
N THR A 170 -3.57 28.66 -0.26
CA THR A 170 -2.38 29.19 0.42
C THR A 170 -1.15 28.63 -0.28
N ASP A 171 -0.58 29.43 -1.21
CA ASP A 171 0.57 29.12 -2.07
C ASP A 171 1.77 28.54 -1.31
N ALA A 172 1.76 27.21 -1.11
CA ALA A 172 2.89 26.46 -0.58
C ALA A 172 3.50 25.68 -1.75
N GLU A 173 4.64 26.17 -2.24
CA GLU A 173 5.44 25.44 -3.23
C GLU A 173 6.37 24.47 -2.51
N LYS A 174 6.40 23.21 -2.96
CA LYS A 174 7.37 22.22 -2.50
C LYS A 174 8.16 21.69 -3.69
N ILE A 175 9.48 21.64 -3.53
CA ILE A 175 10.39 21.07 -4.53
C ILE A 175 10.59 19.60 -4.18
N TYR A 176 10.33 18.73 -5.16
CA TYR A 176 10.64 17.30 -5.09
C TYR A 176 11.82 17.04 -5.99
N SER A 177 12.80 16.29 -5.50
CA SER A 177 14.02 15.96 -6.23
C SER A 177 14.29 14.47 -6.18
N ARG A 178 14.73 13.89 -7.29
CA ARG A 178 15.21 12.50 -7.36
C ARG A 178 16.40 12.37 -8.29
N VAL A 179 17.09 11.25 -8.17
CA VAL A 179 18.23 10.93 -9.03
C VAL A 179 17.75 10.05 -10.18
N VAL A 180 18.01 10.48 -11.41
CA VAL A 180 17.73 9.72 -12.64
C VAL A 180 19.02 9.64 -13.42
N GLU A 181 19.52 8.42 -13.65
CA GLU A 181 20.77 8.19 -14.38
C GLU A 181 21.98 8.97 -13.81
N GLY A 182 22.02 9.12 -12.48
CA GLY A 182 23.07 9.85 -11.77
C GLY A 182 22.91 11.38 -11.81
N LYS A 183 21.84 11.91 -12.39
CA LYS A 183 21.52 13.35 -12.39
C LYS A 183 20.35 13.65 -11.46
N THR A 184 20.45 14.71 -10.67
CA THR A 184 19.34 15.20 -9.86
C THR A 184 18.33 15.93 -10.75
N VAL A 185 17.10 15.45 -10.78
CA VAL A 185 15.95 16.04 -11.49
C VAL A 185 14.97 16.55 -10.44
N SER A 186 14.42 17.76 -10.63
CA SER A 186 13.51 18.38 -9.65
C SER A 186 12.24 18.95 -10.29
N ILE A 187 11.13 18.81 -9.60
CA ILE A 187 9.86 19.44 -9.96
C ILE A 187 9.39 20.31 -8.79
N THR A 188 8.71 21.42 -9.12
CA THR A 188 8.01 22.26 -8.14
C THR A 188 6.53 21.94 -8.23
N VAL A 189 5.94 21.52 -7.11
CA VAL A 189 4.51 21.26 -7.01
C VAL A 189 3.87 22.33 -6.15
N LYS A 190 2.71 22.80 -6.61
CA LYS A 190 1.92 23.81 -5.90
C LYS A 190 0.89 23.13 -5.02
N ASN A 191 0.86 23.53 -3.76
CA ASN A 191 -0.15 23.14 -2.78
C ASN A 191 -0.32 21.63 -2.57
N PRO A 192 0.78 20.84 -2.50
CA PRO A 192 0.68 19.39 -2.36
C PRO A 192 -0.12 19.02 -1.10
N ASP A 193 -0.95 17.98 -1.20
CA ASP A 193 -1.67 17.42 -0.05
C ASP A 193 -0.79 16.39 0.67
N PRO A 194 -0.26 16.70 1.86
CA PRO A 194 0.59 15.76 2.56
C PRO A 194 -0.24 14.64 3.19
N LEU A 195 0.04 13.40 2.80
CA LEU A 195 -0.28 12.23 3.61
C LEU A 195 0.93 11.89 4.51
N GLY A 196 0.90 12.40 5.72
CA GLY A 196 1.94 12.23 6.74
C GLY A 196 1.78 10.92 7.53
N PHE A 197 2.88 10.24 7.76
CA PHE A 197 2.96 9.02 8.57
C PHE A 197 3.70 9.36 9.86
N GLU A 198 2.99 9.32 10.99
CA GLU A 198 3.53 9.64 12.31
C GLU A 198 3.61 8.36 13.14
N SER A 199 4.73 7.64 13.00
CA SER A 199 4.97 6.34 13.60
C SER A 199 3.80 5.37 13.37
N LEU A 200 3.22 5.38 12.16
CA LEU A 200 2.16 4.45 11.77
C LEU A 200 2.66 3.02 11.98
N ALA A 201 2.03 2.29 12.88
CA ALA A 201 2.38 0.90 13.16
C ALA A 201 1.53 0.00 12.26
N LEU A 202 2.19 -0.71 11.35
CA LEU A 202 1.61 -1.77 10.54
C LEU A 202 1.66 -3.08 11.32
N ALA A 203 0.53 -3.79 11.34
CA ALA A 203 0.42 -5.10 11.95
C ALA A 203 1.45 -6.11 11.39
N ALA A 204 1.84 -7.10 12.19
CA ALA A 204 2.55 -8.28 11.72
C ALA A 204 1.71 -9.03 10.65
N GLY A 205 2.38 -9.69 9.72
CA GLY A 205 1.73 -10.36 8.59
C GLY A 205 1.13 -11.73 8.96
N PRO A 206 0.52 -12.43 7.98
CA PRO A 206 -0.03 -13.77 8.19
C PRO A 206 1.04 -14.85 8.48
N PHE A 207 2.31 -14.54 8.21
CA PHE A 207 3.43 -15.39 8.57
C PHE A 207 4.16 -14.84 9.79
N SER A 208 4.61 -15.74 10.68
CA SER A 208 5.36 -15.37 11.89
C SER A 208 6.68 -14.65 11.63
N TYR A 209 7.28 -14.83 10.45
CA TYR A 209 8.49 -14.13 10.05
C TYR A 209 8.23 -12.71 9.54
N LEU A 210 6.98 -12.36 9.22
CA LEU A 210 6.62 -11.02 8.79
C LEU A 210 6.28 -10.16 10.01
N THR A 211 7.23 -9.32 10.41
CA THR A 211 7.12 -8.56 11.65
C THR A 211 6.32 -7.28 11.47
N ALA A 212 5.89 -6.70 12.59
CA ALA A 212 5.28 -5.37 12.62
C ALA A 212 6.30 -4.32 12.17
N VAL A 213 5.81 -3.25 11.54
CA VAL A 213 6.65 -2.21 10.95
C VAL A 213 6.14 -0.84 11.37
N LYS A 214 7.03 0.07 11.73
CA LYS A 214 6.69 1.48 11.92
C LYS A 214 7.03 2.27 10.67
N VAL A 215 6.12 3.11 10.21
CA VAL A 215 6.31 3.97 9.04
C VAL A 215 6.34 5.43 9.48
N ASN A 216 7.31 6.18 8.97
CA ASN A 216 7.41 7.63 9.13
C ASN A 216 7.69 8.30 7.79
N GLY A 217 7.28 9.56 7.64
CA GLY A 217 7.56 10.37 6.45
C GLY A 217 6.29 10.81 5.76
N ASN A 218 6.39 11.16 4.48
CA ASN A 218 5.32 11.78 3.72
C ASN A 218 5.15 11.12 2.35
N LEU A 219 3.89 10.94 1.95
CA LEU A 219 3.50 10.62 0.59
C LEU A 219 2.53 11.72 0.14
N ASP A 220 3.05 12.68 -0.61
CA ASP A 220 2.32 13.89 -0.91
C ASP A 220 1.58 13.75 -2.25
N TYR A 221 0.31 14.14 -2.29
CA TYR A 221 -0.49 14.15 -3.51
C TYR A 221 -0.43 15.50 -4.21
N ASP A 222 -0.20 15.47 -5.52
CA ASP A 222 -0.25 16.60 -6.42
C ASP A 222 -1.60 16.62 -7.14
N TYR A 223 -2.49 17.54 -6.74
CA TYR A 223 -3.81 17.68 -7.37
C TYR A 223 -3.75 18.20 -8.82
N GLU A 224 -2.69 18.88 -9.23
CA GLU A 224 -2.60 19.41 -10.60
C GLU A 224 -2.34 18.29 -11.60
N LEU A 225 -1.57 17.27 -11.20
CA LEU A 225 -1.14 16.19 -12.09
C LEU A 225 -1.63 14.80 -11.66
N GLY A 226 -2.33 14.69 -10.54
CA GLY A 226 -2.82 13.43 -9.98
C GLY A 226 -1.71 12.51 -9.45
N ASN A 227 -0.53 13.04 -9.11
CA ASN A 227 0.65 12.24 -8.80
C ASN A 227 0.86 12.06 -7.30
N TRP A 228 1.34 10.88 -6.89
CA TRP A 228 1.89 10.68 -5.55
C TRP A 228 3.41 10.81 -5.56
N LEU A 229 3.93 11.59 -4.62
CA LEU A 229 5.34 11.95 -4.55
C LEU A 229 5.88 11.67 -3.16
N THR A 230 7.02 10.99 -3.11
CA THR A 230 7.83 10.96 -1.89
C THR A 230 8.79 12.12 -1.90
N ASP A 231 9.05 12.71 -0.74
CA ASP A 231 10.05 13.77 -0.62
C ASP A 231 11.48 13.22 -0.57
N ALA A 232 12.45 14.14 -0.42
CA ALA A 232 13.87 13.78 -0.34
C ALA A 232 14.25 12.98 0.91
N ASN A 233 13.37 12.82 1.91
CA ASN A 233 13.55 11.95 3.06
C ASN A 233 12.88 10.58 2.87
N GLY A 234 11.87 10.52 2.00
CA GLY A 234 11.12 9.32 1.66
C GLY A 234 10.27 8.80 2.82
N LEU A 235 9.64 7.64 2.59
CA LEU A 235 8.98 6.89 3.65
C LEU A 235 9.98 5.95 4.31
N ASN A 236 10.09 6.02 5.63
CA ASN A 236 11.04 5.25 6.42
C ASN A 236 10.32 4.14 7.17
N PHE A 237 10.67 2.90 6.86
CA PHE A 237 10.12 1.67 7.43
C PHE A 237 11.10 1.10 8.46
N TYR A 238 10.67 1.02 9.71
CA TYR A 238 11.47 0.52 10.83
C TYR A 238 10.88 -0.78 11.35
N TYR A 239 11.68 -1.84 11.40
CA TYR A 239 11.25 -3.14 11.90
C TYR A 239 12.42 -3.94 12.47
N THR A 240 12.12 -5.09 13.06
CA THR A 240 13.11 -5.97 13.66
C THR A 240 12.88 -7.39 13.17
N ILE A 241 13.95 -8.08 12.75
CA ILE A 241 13.91 -9.51 12.39
C ILE A 241 14.97 -10.19 13.24
N ALA A 242 14.57 -11.17 14.06
CA ALA A 242 15.44 -11.88 15.00
C ALA A 242 16.32 -10.92 15.82
N ASP A 243 15.68 -9.95 16.47
CA ASP A 243 16.30 -8.91 17.32
C ASP A 243 17.30 -7.98 16.62
N ARG A 244 17.45 -8.09 15.28
CA ARG A 244 18.23 -7.15 14.48
C ARG A 244 17.33 -6.05 13.94
N PRO A 245 17.61 -4.77 14.24
CA PRO A 245 16.87 -3.65 13.67
C PRO A 245 17.21 -3.46 12.18
N TYR A 246 16.20 -3.10 11.41
CA TYR A 246 16.29 -2.72 10.01
C TYR A 246 15.61 -1.37 9.81
N THR A 247 16.13 -0.60 8.87
CA THR A 247 15.54 0.66 8.42
C THR A 247 15.62 0.67 6.91
N ASP A 248 14.46 0.71 6.27
CA ASP A 248 14.34 0.86 4.83
C ASP A 248 13.77 2.23 4.49
N ARG A 249 14.31 2.86 3.46
CA ARG A 249 13.83 4.12 2.92
C ARG A 249 13.21 3.89 1.55
N VAL A 250 11.99 4.37 1.36
CA VAL A 250 11.24 4.30 0.10
C VAL A 250 11.14 5.69 -0.51
N THR A 251 11.63 5.83 -1.75
CA THR A 251 11.58 7.05 -2.55
C THR A 251 10.91 6.79 -3.89
N GLY A 252 10.72 7.82 -4.70
CA GLY A 252 10.11 7.75 -6.02
C GLY A 252 8.71 8.35 -6.08
N SER A 253 7.94 7.88 -7.05
CA SER A 253 6.65 8.48 -7.41
C SER A 253 5.67 7.42 -7.93
N ILE A 254 4.39 7.75 -7.87
CA ILE A 254 3.31 7.02 -8.53
C ILE A 254 2.58 8.04 -9.40
N ARG A 255 2.80 7.97 -10.72
CA ARG A 255 2.32 8.98 -11.66
C ARG A 255 0.94 8.60 -12.20
N TYR A 256 -0.04 9.48 -12.16
CA TYR A 256 -1.28 9.27 -12.89
C TYR A 256 -1.10 9.69 -14.35
N VAL A 257 -1.63 8.88 -15.27
CA VAL A 257 -1.67 9.15 -16.70
C VAL A 257 -3.08 8.90 -17.17
N GLU A 258 -3.73 9.95 -17.67
CA GLU A 258 -5.03 9.87 -18.31
C GLU A 258 -4.82 9.63 -19.81
N GLU A 259 -5.07 8.40 -20.24
CA GLU A 259 -5.05 8.01 -21.65
C GLU A 259 -5.94 6.79 -21.89
N GLU A 260 -6.66 6.79 -23.02
CA GLU A 260 -7.46 5.64 -23.43
C GLU A 260 -6.60 4.62 -24.17
N GLY A 261 -6.75 3.34 -23.82
CA GLY A 261 -6.01 2.29 -24.50
C GLY A 261 -6.47 0.89 -24.20
N ARG A 262 -5.69 -0.08 -24.70
CA ARG A 262 -5.89 -1.51 -24.46
C ARG A 262 -4.61 -2.18 -24.02
N PHE A 263 -4.70 -3.16 -23.13
CA PHE A 263 -3.58 -3.97 -22.68
C PHE A 263 -4.00 -5.43 -22.50
N ALA A 264 -3.04 -6.34 -22.53
CA ALA A 264 -3.26 -7.71 -22.11
C ALA A 264 -2.98 -7.79 -20.61
N ASP A 265 -3.98 -8.20 -19.84
CA ASP A 265 -3.82 -8.39 -18.40
C ASP A 265 -2.92 -9.61 -18.08
N PRO A 266 -2.54 -9.83 -16.81
CA PRO A 266 -1.71 -10.96 -16.43
C PRO A 266 -2.29 -12.36 -16.73
N THR A 267 -3.59 -12.45 -17.05
CA THR A 267 -4.24 -13.69 -17.50
C THR A 267 -4.26 -13.85 -19.02
N GLY A 268 -3.79 -12.83 -19.76
CA GLY A 268 -3.80 -12.76 -21.22
C GLY A 268 -5.10 -12.19 -21.80
N GLN A 269 -6.03 -11.71 -20.96
CA GLN A 269 -7.28 -11.11 -21.42
C GLN A 269 -7.03 -9.66 -21.84
N MET A 270 -7.49 -9.29 -23.04
CA MET A 270 -7.45 -7.91 -23.49
C MET A 270 -8.47 -7.06 -22.72
N ARG A 271 -8.01 -5.99 -22.09
CA ARG A 271 -8.82 -5.02 -21.36
C ARG A 271 -8.62 -3.62 -21.92
N GLU A 272 -9.62 -2.78 -21.69
CA GLU A 272 -9.58 -1.35 -21.97
C GLU A 272 -9.28 -0.60 -20.67
N TYR A 273 -8.71 0.60 -20.79
CA TYR A 273 -8.48 1.52 -19.68
C TYR A 273 -8.67 2.96 -20.16
N THR A 274 -8.99 3.84 -19.21
CA THR A 274 -9.14 5.30 -19.36
C THR A 274 -7.99 6.06 -18.71
N GLY A 275 -7.25 5.39 -17.83
CA GLY A 275 -6.02 5.90 -17.25
C GLY A 275 -5.26 4.82 -16.48
N TYR A 276 -4.09 5.16 -15.98
CA TYR A 276 -3.34 4.30 -15.06
C TYR A 276 -2.42 5.09 -14.15
N TYR A 277 -2.11 4.47 -13.01
CA TYR A 277 -0.99 4.87 -12.19
C TYR A 277 0.27 4.10 -12.60
N ASP A 278 1.34 4.79 -12.97
CA ASP A 278 2.68 4.22 -13.21
C ASP A 278 3.51 4.28 -11.92
N TYR A 279 3.78 3.12 -11.35
CA TYR A 279 4.57 2.95 -10.13
C TYR A 279 6.06 3.00 -10.47
N ASN A 280 6.77 3.86 -9.75
CA ASN A 280 8.22 3.96 -9.80
C ASN A 280 8.75 4.26 -8.40
N LEU A 281 8.67 3.25 -7.54
CA LEU A 281 9.10 3.33 -6.14
C LEU A 281 10.40 2.57 -5.94
N ARG A 282 11.32 3.15 -5.18
CA ARG A 282 12.68 2.64 -4.98
C ARG A 282 13.00 2.46 -3.51
N TRP A 283 13.71 1.38 -3.19
CA TRP A 283 14.12 1.04 -1.83
C TRP A 283 15.62 1.27 -1.65
N ASN A 284 15.97 1.97 -0.57
CA ASN A 284 17.33 2.18 -0.10
C ASN A 284 18.25 2.75 -1.20
N GLU A 285 17.69 3.60 -2.06
CA GLU A 285 18.47 4.32 -3.04
C GLU A 285 19.50 5.19 -2.30
N GLN A 286 20.78 5.03 -2.67
CA GLN A 286 21.82 5.85 -2.08
C GLN A 286 21.54 7.30 -2.46
N ALA A 287 21.47 8.18 -1.45
CA ALA A 287 21.53 9.61 -1.69
C ALA A 287 22.87 9.90 -2.37
N THR A 288 22.85 10.32 -3.63
CA THR A 288 24.04 10.94 -4.21
C THR A 288 24.29 12.25 -3.48
N SER A 289 25.55 12.55 -3.22
CA SER A 289 25.96 13.83 -2.65
C SER A 289 25.31 14.95 -3.46
N GLN A 290 24.53 15.81 -2.80
CA GLN A 290 24.04 17.04 -3.39
C GLN A 290 25.28 17.86 -3.77
N ASP A 291 25.63 17.92 -5.04
CA ASP A 291 26.46 19.02 -5.51
C ASP A 291 25.63 20.28 -5.32
N ALA A 292 25.96 21.05 -4.27
CA ALA A 292 25.30 22.29 -3.89
C ALA A 292 25.31 23.36 -4.99
N SER A 293 26.02 23.13 -6.10
CA SER A 293 26.12 23.99 -7.28
C SER A 293 24.98 23.83 -8.29
N PHE A 294 23.98 22.98 -8.05
CA PHE A 294 22.95 22.67 -9.04
C PHE A 294 21.51 22.85 -8.54
N PHE A 295 21.28 23.82 -7.65
CA PHE A 295 19.92 24.36 -7.52
C PHE A 295 19.60 25.10 -8.83
N PRO A 296 18.52 24.74 -9.56
CA PRO A 296 18.03 25.63 -10.60
C PRO A 296 17.74 26.96 -9.92
N SER A 297 18.35 28.03 -10.43
CA SER A 297 17.89 29.39 -10.15
C SER A 297 16.37 29.39 -10.28
N ALA A 298 15.68 29.95 -9.28
CA ALA A 298 14.22 30.02 -9.20
C ALA A 298 13.58 30.13 -10.60
N GLY A 299 12.93 29.06 -11.05
CA GLY A 299 12.27 28.97 -12.37
C GLY A 299 12.81 27.92 -13.36
N GLY A 300 13.92 27.22 -13.07
CA GLY A 300 14.38 26.11 -13.93
C GLY A 300 13.64 24.80 -13.66
N GLN A 301 12.48 24.59 -14.30
CA GLN A 301 11.85 23.26 -14.34
C GLN A 301 12.71 22.33 -15.20
N SER A 302 13.17 21.21 -14.63
CA SER A 302 13.51 20.06 -15.47
C SER A 302 12.23 19.43 -16.01
N ASP A 303 12.31 18.86 -17.22
CA ASP A 303 11.21 18.16 -17.88
C ASP A 303 10.52 17.18 -16.90
N PRO A 304 9.22 17.37 -16.57
CA PRO A 304 8.47 16.47 -15.71
C PRO A 304 8.54 15.01 -16.17
N ASP A 305 8.60 14.77 -17.48
CA ASP A 305 8.73 13.40 -18.00
C ASP A 305 10.07 12.75 -17.62
N ALA A 306 11.14 13.54 -17.51
CA ALA A 306 12.42 13.06 -17.02
C ALA A 306 12.39 12.75 -15.51
N PHE A 307 11.60 13.49 -14.72
CA PHE A 307 11.40 13.20 -13.30
C PHE A 307 10.66 11.87 -13.12
N PHE A 308 9.64 11.61 -13.92
CA PHE A 308 8.85 10.38 -13.83
C PHE A 308 9.42 9.19 -14.58
N ALA A 309 10.52 9.37 -15.33
CA ALA A 309 11.13 8.33 -16.15
C ALA A 309 11.30 7.01 -15.38
N SER A 310 10.67 5.96 -15.91
CA SER A 310 10.65 4.60 -15.35
C SER A 310 11.66 3.67 -16.03
N ASN A 311 12.67 4.24 -16.70
CA ASN A 311 13.60 3.53 -17.58
C ASN A 311 14.55 2.58 -16.82
N ASP A 312 14.96 2.97 -15.61
CA ASP A 312 15.81 2.13 -14.76
C ASP A 312 14.97 1.38 -13.73
N GLN A 313 14.58 0.16 -14.11
CA GLN A 313 13.86 -0.80 -13.25
C GLN A 313 14.81 -1.91 -12.76
N THR A 314 16.12 -1.65 -12.75
CA THR A 314 17.13 -2.60 -12.27
C THR A 314 17.39 -2.48 -10.77
N LYS A 315 16.98 -1.36 -10.17
CA LYS A 315 17.17 -1.06 -8.75
C LYS A 315 16.07 -1.68 -7.89
N PRO A 316 16.35 -1.99 -6.61
CA PRO A 316 15.33 -2.47 -5.68
C PRO A 316 14.12 -1.54 -5.66
N GLY A 317 12.92 -2.07 -5.94
CA GLY A 317 11.74 -1.23 -6.14
C GLY A 317 10.45 -1.97 -6.47
N VAL A 318 9.35 -1.21 -6.50
CA VAL A 318 8.05 -1.62 -7.05
C VAL A 318 7.80 -0.78 -8.30
N TYR A 319 7.58 -1.48 -9.43
CA TYR A 319 7.39 -0.89 -10.74
C TYR A 319 6.16 -1.47 -11.44
N GLY A 320 5.66 -0.80 -12.46
CA GLY A 320 4.55 -1.30 -13.29
C GLY A 320 3.33 -0.40 -13.19
N ARG A 321 2.18 -0.90 -13.63
CA ARG A 321 0.98 -0.07 -13.78
C ARG A 321 -0.21 -0.63 -13.01
N VAL A 322 -1.03 0.28 -12.50
CA VAL A 322 -2.38 -0.01 -12.02
C VAL A 322 -3.35 0.69 -12.96
N TYR A 323 -4.05 -0.08 -13.78
CA TYR A 323 -4.96 0.41 -14.80
C TYR A 323 -6.35 0.65 -14.26
N TYR A 324 -6.99 1.71 -14.71
CA TYR A 324 -8.34 2.12 -14.36
C TYR A 324 -9.18 2.17 -15.62
N LYS A 325 -10.36 1.54 -15.57
CA LYS A 325 -11.43 1.76 -16.52
C LYS A 325 -12.58 2.42 -15.77
N ASP A 326 -12.68 3.72 -15.97
CA ASP A 326 -13.62 4.59 -15.27
C ASP A 326 -14.94 4.69 -16.03
N SER A 327 -16.02 4.86 -15.27
CA SER A 327 -17.36 5.12 -15.78
C SER A 327 -17.95 6.29 -15.00
N GLU A 328 -18.56 7.22 -15.71
CA GLU A 328 -19.17 8.43 -15.16
C GLU A 328 -20.71 8.38 -15.23
N ASP A 329 -21.26 7.18 -15.42
CA ASP A 329 -22.69 6.97 -15.54
C ASP A 329 -23.42 7.53 -14.31
N TYR A 330 -24.34 8.48 -14.52
CA TYR A 330 -25.14 9.14 -13.48
C TYR A 330 -24.27 9.79 -12.40
N CYS A 331 -23.15 10.38 -12.81
CA CYS A 331 -22.34 11.25 -11.97
C CYS A 331 -23.16 12.43 -11.47
N LYS A 332 -22.88 12.88 -10.25
CA LYS A 332 -23.27 14.21 -9.80
C LYS A 332 -22.48 15.23 -10.61
N LYS A 333 -23.11 16.36 -10.93
CA LYS A 333 -22.50 17.40 -11.73
C LYS A 333 -22.28 18.68 -10.93
N VAL A 334 -21.17 19.36 -11.23
CA VAL A 334 -20.84 20.69 -10.71
C VAL A 334 -20.54 21.63 -11.86
N LYS A 335 -20.72 22.92 -11.63
CA LYS A 335 -20.34 23.94 -12.62
C LYS A 335 -18.84 24.14 -12.60
N ASN A 336 -18.19 23.97 -13.74
CA ASN A 336 -16.78 24.31 -13.91
C ASN A 336 -16.57 25.84 -13.98
N ASP A 337 -15.32 26.29 -14.11
CA ASP A 337 -14.96 27.71 -14.21
C ASP A 337 -15.60 28.45 -15.40
N LYS A 338 -16.12 27.70 -16.39
CA LYS A 338 -16.85 28.21 -17.56
C LYS A 338 -18.37 28.19 -17.38
N GLY A 339 -18.87 27.69 -16.24
CA GLY A 339 -20.29 27.60 -15.90
C GLY A 339 -21.03 26.40 -16.50
N GLU A 340 -20.29 25.46 -17.10
CA GLU A 340 -20.78 24.22 -17.71
C GLU A 340 -20.86 23.10 -16.67
N ASP A 341 -21.86 22.22 -16.80
CA ASP A 341 -22.04 21.10 -15.88
C ASP A 341 -21.06 19.96 -16.24
N GLU A 342 -20.15 19.66 -15.32
CA GLU A 342 -19.11 18.64 -15.45
C GLU A 342 -19.28 17.57 -14.37
N CYS A 343 -18.99 16.31 -14.71
CA CYS A 343 -18.99 15.23 -13.72
C CYS A 343 -17.96 15.51 -12.63
N VAL A 344 -18.33 15.24 -11.38
CA VAL A 344 -17.42 15.39 -10.23
C VAL A 344 -16.35 14.30 -10.15
N GLY A 345 -16.30 13.41 -11.13
CA GLY A 345 -15.44 12.23 -11.19
C GLY A 345 -16.20 10.95 -11.53
N PRO A 346 -15.49 9.81 -11.58
CA PRO A 346 -16.09 8.53 -11.90
C PRO A 346 -17.11 8.12 -10.83
N THR A 347 -18.15 7.41 -11.26
CA THR A 347 -19.12 6.71 -10.39
C THR A 347 -18.73 5.25 -10.18
N ARG A 348 -17.88 4.70 -11.04
CA ARG A 348 -17.33 3.34 -10.91
C ARG A 348 -15.96 3.24 -11.57
N SER A 349 -15.06 2.47 -10.97
CA SER A 349 -13.78 2.09 -11.57
C SER A 349 -13.59 0.58 -11.56
N GLU A 350 -13.18 0.03 -12.70
CA GLU A 350 -12.58 -1.31 -12.76
C GLU A 350 -11.06 -1.16 -12.74
N VAL A 351 -10.42 -1.72 -11.72
CA VAL A 351 -9.00 -1.52 -11.45
C VAL A 351 -8.24 -2.82 -11.62
N VAL A 352 -7.14 -2.79 -12.35
CA VAL A 352 -6.27 -3.95 -12.61
C VAL A 352 -4.84 -3.62 -12.23
N TYR A 353 -4.28 -4.40 -11.30
CA TYR A 353 -2.90 -4.30 -10.87
C TYR A 353 -2.02 -5.16 -11.76
N ASP A 354 -0.98 -4.56 -12.35
CA ASP A 354 0.11 -5.24 -13.04
C ASP A 354 1.45 -4.62 -12.61
N LEU A 355 1.86 -4.99 -11.40
CA LEU A 355 3.07 -4.50 -10.75
C LEU A 355 4.12 -5.61 -10.67
N LYS A 356 5.36 -5.20 -10.46
CA LYS A 356 6.49 -6.07 -10.17
C LYS A 356 7.40 -5.48 -9.08
N ALA A 357 7.74 -6.31 -8.12
CA ALA A 357 8.82 -6.10 -7.17
C ALA A 357 10.13 -6.58 -7.79
N VAL A 358 11.16 -5.74 -7.75
CA VAL A 358 12.52 -6.05 -8.19
C VAL A 358 13.44 -5.88 -6.99
N GLY A 359 14.29 -6.85 -6.68
CA GLY A 359 15.33 -6.72 -5.65
C GLY A 359 14.85 -6.52 -4.21
N LEU A 360 13.54 -6.56 -3.95
CA LEU A 360 12.98 -6.44 -2.60
C LEU A 360 12.99 -7.78 -1.87
N ASN A 361 13.15 -7.76 -0.55
CA ASN A 361 12.88 -8.92 0.29
C ASN A 361 11.39 -9.03 0.65
N TYR A 362 10.98 -10.19 1.17
CA TYR A 362 9.58 -10.44 1.52
C TYR A 362 9.05 -9.50 2.60
N GLN A 363 9.87 -9.07 3.57
CA GLN A 363 9.46 -8.11 4.59
C GLN A 363 9.16 -6.73 3.99
N GLN A 364 10.04 -6.23 3.11
CA GLN A 364 9.87 -4.97 2.38
C GLN A 364 8.59 -4.96 1.55
N LEU A 365 8.40 -6.01 0.76
CA LEU A 365 7.23 -6.16 -0.10
C LEU A 365 5.94 -6.23 0.73
N ALA A 366 5.94 -7.04 1.79
CA ALA A 366 4.79 -7.16 2.69
C ALA A 366 4.48 -5.85 3.41
N ALA A 367 5.49 -5.06 3.78
CA ALA A 367 5.29 -3.79 4.47
C ALA A 367 4.57 -2.78 3.56
N TRP A 368 4.98 -2.67 2.30
CA TRP A 368 4.32 -1.81 1.31
C TRP A 368 2.86 -2.21 1.13
N PHE A 369 2.57 -3.47 0.82
CA PHE A 369 1.20 -3.93 0.53
C PHE A 369 0.29 -4.08 1.77
N LYS A 370 0.82 -3.91 2.99
CA LYS A 370 0.00 -3.70 4.20
C LYS A 370 -0.35 -2.22 4.41
N MET A 371 0.53 -1.31 3.98
CA MET A 371 0.32 0.12 4.10
C MET A 371 -0.54 0.67 2.95
N GLU A 372 -0.32 0.20 1.73
CA GLU A 372 -0.95 0.72 0.51
C GLU A 372 -2.49 0.74 0.57
N PRO A 373 -3.20 -0.28 1.09
CA PRO A 373 -4.66 -0.22 1.28
C PRO A 373 -5.11 0.83 2.32
N LEU A 374 -4.21 1.30 3.18
CA LEU A 374 -4.46 2.44 4.08
C LEU A 374 -4.06 3.76 3.41
N ALA A 375 -3.07 3.79 2.54
CA ALA A 375 -2.50 5.05 2.07
C ALA A 375 -3.01 5.50 0.70
N LEU A 376 -3.28 4.57 -0.22
CA LEU A 376 -3.56 4.87 -1.63
C LEU A 376 -4.91 4.31 -2.11
N GLY A 377 -5.57 3.52 -1.26
CA GLY A 377 -6.91 3.01 -1.52
C GLY A 377 -7.99 4.01 -1.09
N PRO A 378 -9.02 3.56 -0.36
CA PRO A 378 -10.22 4.35 -0.11
C PRO A 378 -10.03 5.57 0.82
N LEU A 379 -8.80 5.81 1.31
CA LEU A 379 -8.47 6.98 2.11
C LEU A 379 -8.10 8.20 1.27
N THR A 380 -7.79 7.99 -0.01
CA THR A 380 -7.24 9.03 -0.90
C THR A 380 -7.92 9.07 -2.26
N ASP A 381 -9.02 8.35 -2.41
CA ASP A 381 -9.95 8.54 -3.50
C ASP A 381 -10.73 9.83 -3.24
N GLU A 382 -10.07 10.95 -3.51
CA GLU A 382 -10.66 12.29 -3.39
C GLU A 382 -11.16 12.78 -4.74
#